data_AF-A0A3B4XUD7-F1
#
_entry.id   AF-A0A3B4XUD7-F1
#
_cell.length_a   1.000
_cell.length_b   1.000
_cell.length_c   1.000
_cell.angle_alpha   90.00
_cell.angle_beta   90.00
_cell.angle_gamma   90.00
#
_symmetry.space_group_name_H-M   'P 1'
#
loop_
_entity.id
_entity.type
_entity.pdbx_description
1 polymer ?
#
loop_
_entity_poly.entity_id
_entity_poly.type
_entity_poly.pdbx_seq_one_letter_code
_entity_poly.pdbx_strand_id
1 'polypeptide(L)'
;MGGQVSSVEGVHVVVVGGGFGGIAAAQQLKSEGLSFTLIDLRDAFHHNVAALRASVQPGFAQRTFIPYAETFGDSFVQGRVERVDTERQTVILQGGRVSSC
;
A
#
# COMPACT_ATOMS: atom_id res chain seq x y z
N MET A 1 -14.03 12.25 18.93
CA MET A 1 -13.00 11.32 19.42
C MET A 1 -11.66 11.81 18.91
N GLY A 2 -10.93 12.59 19.71
CA GLY A 2 -9.59 13.07 19.37
C GLY A 2 -8.59 12.31 20.24
N GLY A 3 -7.89 11.34 19.65
CA GLY A 3 -6.70 10.76 20.26
C GLY A 3 -5.55 11.75 20.08
N GLN A 4 -4.79 12.01 21.14
CA GLN A 4 -3.60 12.84 21.05
C GLN A 4 -2.61 12.20 20.07
N VAL A 5 -2.19 12.97 19.07
CA VAL A 5 -1.12 12.57 18.15
C VAL A 5 0.18 12.82 18.89
N SER A 6 0.78 11.78 19.46
CA SER A 6 2.18 11.82 19.87
C SER A 6 3.02 12.15 18.63
N SER A 7 3.93 13.10 18.71
CA SER A 7 4.93 13.28 17.65
C SER A 7 5.75 11.99 17.54
N VAL A 8 5.62 11.29 16.42
CA VAL A 8 6.32 10.02 16.18
C VAL A 8 7.55 10.28 15.33
N GLU A 9 8.54 10.97 15.89
CA GLU A 9 9.81 11.17 15.22
C GLU A 9 10.53 9.82 15.06
N GLY A 10 11.03 9.55 13.84
CA GLY A 10 11.86 8.38 13.55
C GLY A 10 11.10 7.06 13.33
N VAL A 11 9.77 7.06 13.19
CA VAL A 11 9.00 5.85 12.86
C VAL A 11 8.73 5.75 11.36
N HIS A 12 8.94 4.54 10.81
CA HIS A 12 8.58 4.21 9.44
C HIS A 12 7.45 3.17 9.43
N VAL A 13 6.41 3.42 8.64
CA VAL A 13 5.24 2.54 8.60
C VAL A 13 5.27 1.67 7.35
N VAL A 14 5.31 0.35 7.50
CA VAL A 14 5.12 -0.55 6.36
C VAL A 14 3.66 -1.00 6.27
N VAL A 15 2.99 -0.61 5.19
CA VAL A 15 1.62 -1.02 4.88
C VAL A 15 1.66 -2.24 3.97
N VAL A 16 1.20 -3.39 4.47
CA VAL A 16 1.16 -4.65 3.70
C VAL A 16 -0.22 -4.83 3.07
N GLY A 17 -0.28 -4.75 1.75
CA GLY A 17 -1.47 -4.93 0.91
C GLY A 17 -2.16 -3.61 0.57
N GLY A 18 -2.22 -3.27 -0.72
CA GLY A 18 -2.85 -2.08 -1.28
C GLY A 18 -4.34 -2.25 -1.60
N GLY A 19 -5.09 -3.01 -0.80
CA GLY A 19 -6.56 -3.01 -0.88
C GLY A 19 -7.16 -1.68 -0.44
N PHE A 20 -8.49 -1.62 -0.30
CA PHE A 20 -9.18 -0.42 0.20
C PHE A 20 -8.62 0.07 1.55
N GLY A 21 -8.37 -0.84 2.50
CA GLY A 21 -7.82 -0.49 3.81
C GLY A 21 -6.39 0.03 3.74
N GLY A 22 -5.51 -0.65 2.98
CA GLY A 22 -4.12 -0.23 2.85
C GLY A 22 -3.96 1.10 2.12
N ILE A 23 -4.77 1.36 1.10
CA ILE A 23 -4.78 2.66 0.41
C ILE A 23 -5.29 3.76 1.33
N ALA A 24 -6.37 3.52 2.09
CA ALA A 24 -6.88 4.51 3.03
C ALA A 24 -5.81 4.85 4.10
N ALA A 25 -5.13 3.84 4.64
CA ALA A 25 -4.03 4.03 5.57
C ALA A 25 -2.85 4.79 4.94
N ALA A 26 -2.38 4.38 3.77
CA ALA A 26 -1.28 5.02 3.06
C ALA A 26 -1.60 6.48 2.68
N GLN A 27 -2.84 6.78 2.28
CA GLN A 27 -3.27 8.16 2.03
C GLN A 27 -3.27 9.01 3.31
N GLN A 28 -3.73 8.45 4.43
CA GLN A 28 -3.68 9.16 5.72
C GLN A 28 -2.25 9.47 6.13
N LEU A 29 -1.35 8.47 6.10
CA LEU A 29 0.08 8.61 6.40
C LEU A 29 0.73 9.66 5.50
N LYS A 30 0.43 9.64 4.20
CA LYS A 30 0.89 10.65 3.22
C LYS A 30 0.39 12.06 3.59
N SER A 31 -0.89 12.20 3.96
CA SER A 31 -1.47 13.49 4.31
C SER A 31 -0.91 14.08 5.61
N GLU A 32 -0.48 13.22 6.53
CA GLU A 32 0.16 13.59 7.80
C GLU A 32 1.68 13.80 7.66
N GLY A 33 2.26 13.51 6.48
CA GLY A 33 3.70 13.65 6.24
C GLY A 33 4.56 12.58 6.94
N LEU A 34 3.96 11.45 7.31
CA LEU A 34 4.68 10.35 7.97
C LEU A 34 5.44 9.50 6.95
N SER A 35 6.59 8.95 7.35
CA SER A 35 7.37 8.06 6.50
C SER A 35 6.70 6.69 6.41
N PHE A 36 6.48 6.18 5.18
CA PHE A 36 5.87 4.88 4.97
C PHE A 36 6.31 4.21 3.68
N THR A 37 6.11 2.89 3.63
CA THR A 37 6.21 2.06 2.43
C THR A 37 4.94 1.23 2.27
N LEU A 38 4.24 1.36 1.14
CA LEU A 38 3.16 0.48 0.73
C LEU A 38 3.72 -0.69 -0.10
N ILE A 39 3.37 -1.91 0.27
CA ILE A 39 3.78 -3.13 -0.42
C ILE A 39 2.54 -3.88 -0.92
N ASP A 40 2.43 -4.14 -2.22
CA ASP A 40 1.40 -5.04 -2.79
C ASP A 40 2.04 -5.92 -3.88
N LEU A 41 1.47 -7.10 -4.09
CA LEU A 41 1.86 -8.00 -5.18
C LEU A 41 1.59 -7.35 -6.55
N ARG A 42 0.53 -6.55 -6.65
CA ARG A 42 0.10 -5.84 -7.86
C ARG A 42 0.78 -4.47 -7.95
N ASP A 43 0.92 -4.00 -9.18
CA ASP A 43 1.40 -2.65 -9.52
C ASP A 43 0.31 -1.57 -9.44
N ALA A 44 -0.95 -1.98 -9.38
CA ALA A 44 -2.11 -1.10 -9.32
C ALA A 44 -3.17 -1.57 -8.32
N PHE A 45 -3.86 -0.58 -7.75
CA PHE A 45 -5.10 -0.81 -7.04
C PHE A 45 -6.17 -1.29 -7.99
N HIS A 46 -6.78 -2.43 -7.68
CA HIS A 46 -7.94 -2.91 -8.39
C HIS A 46 -9.22 -2.47 -7.66
N HIS A 47 -9.94 -1.50 -8.24
CA HIS A 47 -11.28 -1.11 -7.80
C HIS A 47 -12.31 -2.16 -8.22
N ASN A 48 -12.24 -3.32 -7.57
CA ASN A 48 -12.99 -4.54 -7.91
C ASN A 48 -14.52 -4.35 -7.92
N VAL A 49 -15.05 -3.37 -7.20
CA VAL A 49 -16.49 -3.01 -7.23
C VAL A 49 -16.95 -2.68 -8.65
N ALA A 50 -16.06 -2.15 -9.48
CA ALA A 50 -16.34 -1.81 -10.88
C ALA A 50 -16.15 -2.98 -11.87
N ALA A 51 -15.79 -4.18 -11.41
CA ALA A 51 -15.51 -5.34 -12.28
C ALA A 51 -16.73 -5.75 -13.12
N LEU A 52 -17.95 -5.66 -12.56
CA LEU A 52 -19.18 -5.95 -13.31
C LEU A 52 -19.41 -4.97 -14.47
N ARG A 53 -18.98 -3.70 -14.33
CA ARG A 53 -19.04 -2.74 -15.44
C ARG A 53 -17.97 -3.07 -16.48
N ALA A 54 -16.79 -3.46 -16.04
CA ALA A 54 -15.69 -3.86 -16.91
C ALA A 54 -16.03 -5.08 -17.77
N SER A 55 -16.87 -6.01 -17.29
CA SER A 55 -17.26 -7.21 -18.06
C SER A 55 -18.26 -6.95 -19.19
N VAL A 56 -19.03 -5.86 -19.11
CA VAL A 56 -20.10 -5.55 -20.09
C VAL A 56 -19.80 -4.34 -20.96
N GLN A 57 -18.82 -3.50 -20.59
CA GLN A 57 -18.45 -2.30 -21.34
C GLN A 57 -17.02 -2.42 -21.88
N PRO A 58 -16.84 -2.56 -23.21
CA PRO A 58 -15.53 -2.59 -23.83
C PRO A 58 -14.65 -1.39 -23.44
N GLY A 59 -13.38 -1.64 -23.16
CA GLY A 59 -12.40 -0.61 -22.77
C GLY A 59 -12.52 -0.10 -21.34
N PHE A 60 -13.53 -0.50 -20.56
CA PHE A 60 -13.73 0.02 -19.21
C PHE A 60 -12.75 -0.56 -18.17
N ALA A 61 -12.23 -1.77 -18.39
CA ALA A 61 -11.32 -2.45 -17.45
C ALA A 61 -10.09 -1.61 -17.08
N GLN A 62 -9.52 -0.84 -18.00
CA GLN A 62 -8.36 0.00 -17.70
C GLN A 62 -8.64 1.07 -16.65
N ARG A 63 -9.91 1.50 -16.52
CA ARG A 63 -10.34 2.48 -15.51
C ARG A 63 -10.48 1.89 -14.11
N THR A 64 -10.43 0.56 -13.98
CA THR A 64 -10.55 -0.11 -12.68
C THR A 64 -9.19 -0.37 -12.03
N PHE A 65 -8.09 -0.04 -12.71
CA PHE A 65 -6.72 -0.16 -12.21
C PHE A 65 -6.13 1.24 -12.02
N ILE A 66 -5.73 1.55 -10.79
CA ILE A 66 -5.12 2.84 -10.42
C ILE A 66 -3.66 2.57 -10.02
N PRO A 67 -2.66 3.01 -10.80
CA PRO A 67 -1.25 2.69 -10.56
C PRO A 67 -0.75 3.20 -9.21
N TYR A 68 -0.10 2.34 -8.43
CA TYR A 68 0.47 2.75 -7.14
C TYR A 68 1.67 3.65 -7.30
N ALA A 69 2.54 3.38 -8.28
CA ALA A 69 3.74 4.17 -8.55
C ALA A 69 3.40 5.64 -8.86
N GLU A 70 2.33 5.90 -9.60
CA GLU A 70 1.86 7.27 -9.88
C GLU A 70 1.26 7.94 -8.63
N THR A 71 0.66 7.17 -7.73
CA THR A 71 -0.02 7.68 -6.53
C THR A 71 0.95 7.94 -5.38
N PHE A 72 1.91 7.04 -5.17
CA PHE A 72 2.77 6.98 -4.00
C PHE A 72 4.27 7.14 -4.29
N GLY A 73 4.69 7.13 -5.56
CA GLY A 73 6.09 7.33 -5.95
C GLY A 73 7.02 6.33 -5.27
N ASP A 74 8.09 6.84 -4.66
CA ASP A 74 9.11 6.04 -3.97
C ASP A 74 8.62 5.35 -2.70
N SER A 75 7.45 5.73 -2.17
CA SER A 75 6.80 5.07 -1.03
C SER A 75 6.05 3.80 -1.41
N PHE A 76 6.22 3.29 -2.64
CA PHE A 76 5.61 2.03 -3.09
C PHE A 76 6.67 1.01 -3.52
N VAL A 77 6.49 -0.24 -3.08
CA VAL A 77 7.26 -1.39 -3.54
C VAL A 77 6.31 -2.47 -4.04
N GLN A 78 6.43 -2.83 -5.32
CA GLN A 78 5.75 -4.00 -5.83
C GLN A 78 6.48 -5.27 -5.35
N GLY A 79 5.77 -6.14 -4.65
CA GLY A 79 6.35 -7.39 -4.15
C GLY A 79 5.36 -8.25 -3.37
N ARG A 80 5.63 -9.56 -3.38
CA ARG A 80 4.90 -10.52 -2.54
C ARG A 80 5.53 -10.56 -1.15
N VAL A 81 4.79 -10.18 -0.12
CA VAL A 81 5.20 -10.42 1.27
C VAL A 81 5.10 -11.91 1.60
N GLU A 82 6.16 -12.50 2.13
CA GLU A 82 6.22 -13.90 2.57
C GLU A 82 6.23 -14.04 4.08
N ARG A 83 6.87 -13.11 4.81
CA ARG A 83 6.96 -13.16 6.27
C ARG A 83 7.01 -11.76 6.87
N VAL A 84 6.40 -11.61 8.05
CA VAL A 84 6.60 -10.45 8.93
C VAL A 84 7.38 -10.93 10.14
N ASP A 85 8.54 -10.31 10.38
CA ASP A 85 9.39 -10.55 11.54
C ASP A 85 9.14 -9.46 12.56
N THR A 86 8.41 -9.79 13.62
CA THR A 86 8.03 -8.82 14.66
C THR A 86 9.15 -8.52 15.65
N GLU A 87 10.12 -9.44 15.82
CA GLU A 87 11.27 -9.22 16.70
C GLU A 87 12.24 -8.24 16.06
N ARG A 88 12.46 -8.37 14.75
CA ARG A 88 13.37 -7.52 13.97
C ARG A 88 12.68 -6.34 13.32
N GLN A 89 11.36 -6.23 13.44
CA GLN A 89 10.53 -5.20 12.79
C GLN A 89 10.80 -5.11 11.28
N THR A 90 10.81 -6.27 10.60
CA THR A 90 11.07 -6.35 9.15
C THR A 90 10.01 -7.15 8.41
N VAL A 91 9.77 -6.76 7.17
CA VAL A 91 8.90 -7.45 6.22
C VAL A 91 9.78 -8.09 5.14
N ILE A 92 9.64 -9.40 4.95
CA ILE A 92 10.42 -10.18 3.99
C ILE A 92 9.55 -10.44 2.78
N LEU A 93 10.07 -10.07 1.63
CA LEU A 93 9.48 -10.26 0.32
C LEU A 93 10.04 -11.52 -0.33
N GLN A 94 9.28 -12.07 -1.28
CA GLN A 94 9.73 -13.14 -2.14
C GLN A 94 11.09 -12.82 -2.78
N GLY A 95 11.99 -13.80 -2.76
CA GLY A 95 13.38 -13.63 -3.21
C GLY A 95 14.31 -13.01 -2.15
N GLY A 96 13.87 -12.86 -0.91
CA GLY A 96 14.73 -12.47 0.22
C GLY A 96 14.98 -10.96 0.36
N ARG A 97 14.28 -10.13 -0.41
CA ARG A 97 14.30 -8.66 -0.24
C ARG A 97 13.62 -8.29 1.09
N VAL A 98 14.19 -7.34 1.82
CA VAL A 98 13.71 -6.95 3.15
C VAL A 98 13.29 -5.47 3.14
N SER A 99 12.18 -5.15 3.79
CA SER A 99 11.73 -3.79 4.11
C SER A 99 11.70 -3.64 5.63
N SER A 100 12.34 -2.61 6.18
CA SER A 100 12.32 -2.31 7.62
C SER A 100 11.18 -1.36 7.97
N CYS A 101 10.57 -1.57 9.14
CA CYS A 101 9.68 -0.62 9.81
C CYS A 101 10.49 0.32 10.74
#